data_AF-A0A7G6VTL8-F1
#
_entry.id   AF-A0A7G6VTL8-F1
#
_cell.length_a   1.000
_cell.length_b   1.000
_cell.length_c   1.000
_cell.angle_alpha   90.00
_cell.angle_beta   90.00
_cell.angle_gamma   90.00
#
_symmetry.space_group_name_H-M   'P 1'
#
loop_
_entity.id
_entity.type
_entity.pdbx_description
1 polymer ?
#
loop_
_entity_poly.entity_id
_entity_poly.type
_entity_poly.pdbx_seq_one_letter_code
_entity_poly.pdbx_strand_id
1 'polypeptide(L)'
;MNFEWRKPDGTEVAIDSPDEISHVLNSLKARHDTAKSAGSKMEAAALEIQYEEQYKQWLMCMAFYYQHERKELSLLYRRGRQTAAWWDQWSAQHGNDGEVSELQQALLKGLPQDLSPRSWAEAAKIINRNPDLRPPSTDLDTAKQCLADVIANASSCLELAEYLATKFYHGDRPEQNEVDAYQVERVRLAEALANAADL
;
A
#
# COMPACT_ATOMS: atom_id res chain seq x y z
N MET A 1 -10.82 9.34 2.83
CA MET A 1 -10.11 10.51 3.39
C MET A 1 -11.15 11.61 3.47
N ASN A 2 -11.22 12.38 4.57
CA ASN A 2 -12.29 13.38 4.76
C ASN A 2 -11.64 14.76 5.01
N PHE A 3 -11.04 15.33 3.98
CA PHE A 3 -10.51 16.69 4.04
C PHE A 3 -11.61 17.67 3.61
N GLU A 4 -11.96 18.61 4.47
CA GLU A 4 -13.07 19.55 4.27
C GLU A 4 -12.51 20.96 4.19
N TRP A 5 -12.85 21.66 3.11
CA TRP A 5 -12.40 23.02 2.89
C TRP A 5 -13.55 23.93 2.48
N ARG A 6 -13.60 25.12 3.10
CA ARG A 6 -14.45 26.21 2.66
C ARG A 6 -13.66 27.15 1.74
N LYS A 7 -14.04 27.18 0.47
CA LYS A 7 -13.50 28.06 -0.58
C LYS A 7 -13.67 29.54 -0.22
N PRO A 8 -12.89 30.44 -0.86
CA PRO A 8 -13.02 31.88 -0.64
C PRO A 8 -14.42 32.45 -0.98
N ASP A 9 -15.13 31.80 -1.89
CA ASP A 9 -16.51 32.15 -2.28
C ASP A 9 -17.57 31.63 -1.29
N GLY A 10 -17.16 30.93 -0.22
CA GLY A 10 -18.04 30.35 0.80
C GLY A 10 -18.49 28.92 0.52
N THR A 11 -18.14 28.34 -0.64
CA THR A 11 -18.52 26.97 -1.00
C THR A 11 -17.73 25.95 -0.17
N GLU A 12 -18.41 24.97 0.41
CA GLU A 12 -17.77 23.84 1.10
C GLU A 12 -17.52 22.71 0.11
N VAL A 13 -16.31 22.15 0.15
CA VAL A 13 -15.90 21.03 -0.69
C VAL A 13 -15.19 19.96 0.15
N ALA A 14 -15.52 18.70 -0.12
CA ALA A 14 -14.72 17.56 0.32
C ALA A 14 -13.62 17.29 -0.71
N ILE A 15 -12.41 17.03 -0.24
CA ILE A 15 -11.23 16.77 -1.05
C ILE A 15 -10.73 15.36 -0.74
N ASP A 16 -10.65 14.55 -1.79
CA ASP A 16 -10.32 13.12 -1.70
C ASP A 16 -8.91 12.80 -2.22
N SER A 17 -8.17 13.80 -2.72
CA SER A 17 -6.80 13.65 -3.23
C SER A 17 -5.76 14.43 -2.40
N PRO A 18 -4.64 13.81 -1.97
CA PRO A 18 -3.53 14.49 -1.31
C PRO A 18 -2.95 15.70 -2.06
N ASP A 19 -2.89 15.63 -3.39
CA ASP A 19 -2.33 16.70 -4.24
C ASP A 19 -3.24 17.94 -4.22
N GLU A 20 -4.55 17.73 -4.22
CA GLU A 20 -5.55 18.79 -4.13
C GLU A 20 -5.51 19.51 -2.77
N ILE A 21 -5.24 18.79 -1.68
CA ILE A 21 -5.06 19.39 -0.36
C ILE A 21 -3.82 20.31 -0.34
N SER A 22 -2.73 19.90 -0.98
CA SER A 22 -1.52 20.71 -1.09
C SER A 22 -1.78 22.03 -1.84
N HIS A 23 -2.65 22.02 -2.85
CA HIS A 23 -3.09 23.24 -3.54
C HIS A 23 -3.88 24.18 -2.62
N VAL A 24 -4.74 23.65 -1.74
CA VAL A 24 -5.47 24.46 -0.74
C VAL A 24 -4.50 25.18 0.20
N LEU A 25 -3.53 24.45 0.76
CA LEU A 25 -2.53 25.02 1.67
C LEU A 25 -1.68 26.11 0.99
N ASN A 26 -1.26 25.88 -0.25
CA ASN A 26 -0.51 26.86 -1.04
C ASN A 26 -1.34 28.11 -1.34
N SER A 27 -2.64 27.95 -1.64
CA SER A 27 -3.55 29.09 -1.86
C SER A 27 -3.73 29.94 -0.61
N LEU A 28 -3.96 29.31 0.55
CA LEU A 28 -4.07 30.01 1.83
C LEU A 28 -2.79 30.78 2.17
N LYS A 29 -1.62 30.16 1.98
CA LYS A 29 -0.32 30.79 2.19
C LYS A 29 -0.12 32.01 1.28
N ALA A 30 -0.40 31.88 -0.02
CA ALA A 30 -0.26 32.99 -0.97
C ALA A 30 -1.17 34.18 -0.63
N ARG A 31 -2.41 33.90 -0.19
CA ARG A 31 -3.35 34.94 0.27
C ARG A 31 -2.86 35.59 1.56
N HIS A 32 -2.36 34.82 2.52
CA HIS A 32 -1.78 35.33 3.75
C HIS A 32 -0.62 36.30 3.45
N ASP A 33 0.31 35.88 2.58
CA ASP A 33 1.48 36.70 2.21
C ASP A 33 1.05 38.00 1.51
N THR A 34 0.01 37.93 0.67
CA THR A 34 -0.60 39.11 0.04
C THR A 34 -1.19 40.06 1.09
N ALA A 35 -2.03 39.56 2.01
CA ALA A 35 -2.65 40.37 3.07
C ALA A 35 -1.60 41.03 3.98
N LYS A 36 -0.53 40.30 4.29
CA LYS A 36 0.61 40.81 5.07
C LYS A 36 1.33 41.94 4.33
N SER A 37 1.58 41.78 3.02
CA SER A 37 2.22 42.81 2.20
C SER A 37 1.36 44.08 2.05
N ALA A 38 0.02 43.93 2.06
CA ALA A 38 -0.93 45.03 2.00
C ALA A 38 -1.15 45.76 3.34
N GLY A 39 -0.59 45.23 4.45
CA GLY A 39 -0.80 45.80 5.79
C GLY A 39 -2.15 45.45 6.42
N SER A 40 -2.92 44.54 5.82
CA SER A 40 -4.23 44.07 6.31
C SER A 40 -4.09 43.12 7.49
N LYS A 41 -3.77 43.65 8.68
CA LYS A 41 -3.44 42.85 9.88
C LYS A 41 -4.53 41.85 10.28
N MET A 42 -5.81 42.25 10.23
CA MET A 42 -6.93 41.37 10.62
C MET A 42 -7.13 40.23 9.62
N GLU A 43 -7.01 40.52 8.32
CA GLU A 43 -7.14 39.52 7.26
C GLU A 43 -5.97 38.52 7.33
N ALA A 44 -4.74 39.01 7.50
CA ALA A 44 -3.57 38.15 7.70
C ALA A 44 -3.76 37.22 8.91
N ALA A 45 -4.22 37.74 10.05
CA ALA A 45 -4.48 36.91 11.23
C ALA A 45 -5.57 35.84 11.00
N ALA A 46 -6.65 36.18 10.29
CA ALA A 46 -7.70 35.21 9.96
C ALA A 46 -7.21 34.11 9.01
N LEU A 47 -6.38 34.47 8.02
CA LEU A 47 -5.79 33.52 7.07
C LEU A 47 -4.74 32.61 7.74
N GLU A 48 -3.97 33.12 8.71
CA GLU A 48 -3.03 32.32 9.51
C GLU A 48 -3.78 31.23 10.28
N ILE A 49 -4.86 31.58 11.00
CA ILE A 49 -5.70 30.63 11.74
C ILE A 49 -6.26 29.56 10.80
N GLN A 50 -6.84 30.00 9.67
CA GLN A 50 -7.39 29.07 8.67
C GLN A 50 -6.30 28.14 8.11
N TYR A 51 -5.11 28.66 7.84
CA TYR A 51 -3.98 27.85 7.38
C TYR A 51 -3.58 26.81 8.43
N GLU A 52 -3.45 27.18 9.71
CA GLU A 52 -3.08 26.24 10.78
C GLU A 52 -4.10 25.11 10.96
N GLU A 53 -5.39 25.43 10.92
CA GLU A 53 -6.47 24.43 11.03
C GLU A 53 -6.42 23.44 9.86
N GLN A 54 -6.34 23.95 8.63
CA GLN A 54 -6.27 23.14 7.42
C GLN A 54 -4.97 22.33 7.36
N TYR A 55 -3.87 22.88 7.86
CA TYR A 55 -2.60 22.17 7.95
C TYR A 55 -2.67 21.00 8.94
N LYS A 56 -3.29 21.16 10.11
CA LYS A 56 -3.52 20.05 11.07
C LYS A 56 -4.42 18.97 10.49
N GLN A 57 -5.48 19.35 9.79
CA GLN A 57 -6.36 18.41 9.10
C GLN A 57 -5.60 17.64 8.01
N TRP A 58 -4.74 18.31 7.25
CA TRP A 58 -3.89 17.67 6.24
C TRP A 58 -2.95 16.65 6.86
N LEU A 59 -2.23 17.00 7.95
CA LEU A 59 -1.34 16.08 8.66
C LEU A 59 -2.07 14.80 9.06
N MET A 60 -3.27 14.93 9.66
CA MET A 60 -4.09 13.77 10.04
C MET A 60 -4.52 12.94 8.82
N CYS A 61 -4.99 13.60 7.76
CA CYS A 61 -5.43 12.92 6.54
C CYS A 61 -4.29 12.11 5.91
N MET A 62 -3.09 12.70 5.81
CA MET A 62 -1.91 12.03 5.28
C MET A 62 -1.46 10.87 6.17
N ALA A 63 -1.49 11.03 7.50
CA ALA A 63 -1.20 9.93 8.42
C ALA A 63 -2.12 8.73 8.18
N PHE A 64 -3.43 8.98 8.04
CA PHE A 64 -4.40 7.92 7.76
C PHE A 64 -4.21 7.28 6.38
N TYR A 65 -3.90 8.09 5.36
CA TYR A 65 -3.59 7.62 4.02
C TYR A 65 -2.40 6.62 4.05
N TYR A 66 -1.26 7.03 4.60
CA TYR A 66 -0.08 6.14 4.64
C TYR A 66 -0.27 4.94 5.57
N GLN A 67 -1.07 5.08 6.64
CA GLN A 67 -1.44 3.95 7.50
C GLN A 67 -2.31 2.93 6.74
N HIS A 68 -3.13 3.37 5.80
CA HIS A 68 -3.90 2.48 4.93
C HIS A 68 -2.97 1.77 3.93
N GLU A 69 -2.13 2.51 3.21
CA GLU A 69 -1.14 1.96 2.28
C GLU A 69 -0.28 0.89 2.95
N ARG A 70 0.23 1.18 4.16
CA ARG A 70 1.00 0.23 4.98
C ARG A 70 0.25 -1.09 5.21
N LYS A 71 -1.06 -1.06 5.47
CA LYS A 71 -1.84 -2.28 5.70
C LYS A 71 -1.94 -3.13 4.43
N GLU A 72 -2.18 -2.50 3.29
CA GLU A 72 -2.27 -3.18 1.99
C GLU A 72 -0.91 -3.77 1.58
N LEU A 73 0.17 -3.00 1.73
CA LEU A 73 1.54 -3.43 1.46
C LEU A 73 1.95 -4.60 2.37
N SER A 74 1.60 -4.55 3.66
CA SER A 74 1.86 -5.64 4.60
C SER A 74 1.14 -6.94 4.21
N LEU A 75 -0.08 -6.83 3.68
CA LEU A 75 -0.83 -7.99 3.18
C LEU A 75 -0.16 -8.56 1.92
N LEU A 76 0.20 -7.70 0.96
CA LEU A 76 0.88 -8.08 -0.27
C LEU A 76 2.22 -8.77 0.02
N TYR A 77 3.06 -8.15 0.85
CA TYR A 77 4.35 -8.70 1.26
C TYR A 77 4.22 -10.10 1.88
N ARG A 78 3.26 -10.27 2.81
CA ARG A 78 3.03 -11.54 3.50
C ARG A 78 2.54 -12.63 2.54
N ARG A 79 1.58 -12.30 1.67
CA ARG A 79 1.04 -13.22 0.66
C ARG A 79 2.11 -13.63 -0.35
N GLY A 80 2.92 -12.67 -0.82
CA GLY A 80 4.03 -12.96 -1.72
C GLY A 80 5.02 -13.93 -1.08
N ARG A 81 5.42 -13.71 0.18
CA ARG A 81 6.31 -14.65 0.90
C ARG A 81 5.71 -16.03 1.10
N GLN A 82 4.42 -16.11 1.39
CA GLN A 82 3.71 -17.40 1.50
C GLN A 82 3.71 -18.15 0.16
N THR A 83 3.44 -17.44 -0.93
CA THR A 83 3.44 -17.99 -2.29
C THR A 83 4.84 -18.47 -2.71
N ALA A 84 5.88 -17.68 -2.43
CA ALA A 84 7.26 -18.06 -2.71
C ALA A 84 7.68 -19.32 -1.95
N ALA A 85 7.40 -19.37 -0.64
CA ALA A 85 7.67 -20.55 0.18
C ALA A 85 6.90 -21.79 -0.31
N TRP A 86 5.67 -21.59 -0.78
CA TRP A 86 4.87 -22.64 -1.40
C TRP A 86 5.54 -23.17 -2.69
N TRP A 87 5.93 -22.29 -3.60
CA TRP A 87 6.58 -22.65 -4.86
C TRP A 87 7.92 -23.36 -4.66
N ASP A 88 8.70 -22.99 -3.65
CA ASP A 88 9.92 -23.70 -3.28
C ASP A 88 9.64 -25.15 -2.89
N GLN A 89 8.64 -25.38 -2.04
CA GLN A 89 8.29 -26.73 -1.61
C GLN A 89 7.66 -27.57 -2.72
N TRP A 90 6.81 -26.96 -3.54
CA TRP A 90 6.23 -27.60 -4.72
C TRP A 90 7.32 -28.11 -5.67
N SER A 91 8.34 -27.27 -5.94
CA SER A 91 9.46 -27.62 -6.83
C SER A 91 10.31 -28.79 -6.32
N ALA A 92 10.50 -28.89 -5.00
CA ALA A 92 11.26 -29.98 -4.39
C ALA A 92 10.53 -31.34 -4.44
N GLN A 93 9.20 -31.34 -4.61
CA GLN A 93 8.35 -32.53 -4.51
C GLN A 93 7.82 -33.02 -5.86
N HIS A 94 7.88 -32.21 -6.92
CA HIS A 94 7.39 -32.57 -8.26
C HIS A 94 8.23 -33.60 -9.03
N GLY A 95 9.14 -34.30 -8.34
CA GLY A 95 9.80 -35.52 -8.83
C GLY A 95 9.42 -36.80 -8.06
N ASN A 96 8.55 -36.74 -7.04
CA ASN A 96 8.16 -37.88 -6.22
C ASN A 96 6.64 -38.13 -6.31
N ASP A 97 6.27 -39.17 -7.05
CA ASP A 97 4.92 -39.73 -7.03
C ASP A 97 4.59 -40.25 -5.62
N GLY A 98 3.71 -39.58 -4.86
CA GLY A 98 2.94 -40.31 -3.85
C GLY A 98 2.32 -39.57 -2.68
N GLU A 99 2.99 -38.61 -2.04
CA GLU A 99 2.56 -38.15 -0.69
C GLU A 99 2.39 -36.65 -0.55
N VAL A 100 1.33 -36.28 0.19
CA VAL A 100 0.97 -34.89 0.51
C VAL A 100 1.95 -34.37 1.57
N SER A 101 2.76 -33.36 1.24
CA SER A 101 3.77 -32.84 2.17
C SER A 101 3.18 -32.15 3.39
N GLU A 102 3.98 -32.02 4.46
CA GLU A 102 3.55 -31.41 5.72
C GLU A 102 2.94 -30.01 5.56
N LEU A 103 3.43 -29.21 4.60
CA LEU A 103 2.85 -27.90 4.31
C LEU A 103 1.55 -27.98 3.51
N GLN A 104 1.41 -28.94 2.60
CA GLN A 104 0.13 -29.19 1.90
C GLN A 104 -0.93 -29.62 2.92
N GLN A 105 -0.56 -30.46 3.89
CA GLN A 105 -1.42 -30.82 5.01
C GLN A 105 -1.76 -29.60 5.87
N ALA A 106 -0.80 -28.69 6.09
CA ALA A 106 -1.02 -27.44 6.82
C ALA A 106 -1.95 -26.45 6.09
N LEU A 107 -1.88 -26.37 4.76
CA LEU A 107 -2.78 -25.52 3.95
C LEU A 107 -4.21 -26.06 3.93
N LEU A 108 -4.36 -27.38 4.04
CA LEU A 108 -5.64 -28.06 4.20
C LEU A 108 -6.10 -28.13 5.66
N LYS A 109 -5.25 -27.73 6.62
CA LYS A 109 -5.50 -27.78 8.06
C LYS A 109 -6.53 -26.72 8.44
N GLY A 110 -7.79 -27.13 8.41
CA GLY A 110 -8.95 -26.25 8.58
C GLY A 110 -10.16 -26.73 7.78
N LEU A 111 -9.95 -27.62 6.81
CA LEU A 111 -11.06 -28.35 6.20
C LEU A 111 -11.66 -29.32 7.23
N PRO A 112 -12.99 -29.32 7.38
CA PRO A 112 -13.71 -30.39 8.07
C PRO A 112 -13.25 -31.76 7.55
N GLN A 113 -13.20 -32.77 8.43
CA GLN A 113 -12.62 -34.08 8.12
C GLN A 113 -13.34 -34.80 6.96
N ASP A 114 -14.61 -34.49 6.74
CA ASP A 114 -15.45 -34.91 5.62
C ASP A 114 -15.16 -34.19 4.28
N LEU A 115 -14.49 -33.03 4.35
CA LEU A 115 -14.06 -32.21 3.21
C LEU A 115 -12.55 -32.27 2.93
N SER A 116 -11.78 -32.95 3.79
CA SER A 116 -10.36 -33.20 3.55
C SER A 116 -10.16 -34.05 2.29
N PRO A 117 -9.25 -33.65 1.38
CA PRO A 117 -9.00 -34.40 0.15
C PRO A 117 -8.46 -35.80 0.45
N ARG A 118 -8.96 -36.79 -0.29
CA ARG A 118 -8.61 -38.22 -0.13
C ARG A 118 -7.43 -38.66 -0.98
N SER A 119 -6.99 -37.81 -1.90
CA SER A 119 -5.87 -38.06 -2.80
C SER A 119 -5.17 -36.75 -3.19
N TRP A 120 -3.94 -36.85 -3.70
CA TRP A 120 -3.23 -35.70 -4.25
C TRP A 120 -4.01 -35.04 -5.39
N ALA A 121 -4.67 -35.82 -6.25
CA ALA A 121 -5.47 -35.27 -7.34
C ALA A 121 -6.66 -34.41 -6.85
N GLU A 122 -7.19 -34.67 -5.66
CA GLU A 122 -8.22 -33.84 -5.01
C GLU A 122 -7.61 -32.61 -4.32
N ALA A 123 -6.49 -32.79 -3.61
CA ALA A 123 -5.76 -31.69 -2.99
C ALA A 123 -5.30 -30.66 -4.04
N ALA A 124 -4.74 -31.12 -5.17
CA ALA A 124 -4.34 -30.28 -6.29
C ALA A 124 -5.50 -29.47 -6.88
N LYS A 125 -6.72 -30.02 -6.92
CA LYS A 125 -7.91 -29.27 -7.37
C LYS A 125 -8.32 -28.17 -6.38
N ILE A 126 -8.16 -28.40 -5.08
CA ILE A 126 -8.44 -27.40 -4.04
C ILE A 126 -7.37 -26.31 -4.06
N ILE A 127 -6.10 -26.70 -4.17
CA ILE A 127 -4.94 -25.82 -4.30
C ILE A 127 -5.08 -24.95 -5.56
N ASN A 128 -5.41 -25.54 -6.71
CA ASN A 128 -5.62 -24.81 -7.97
C ASN A 128 -6.82 -23.83 -7.95
N ARG A 129 -7.75 -23.99 -7.00
CA ARG A 129 -8.84 -23.03 -6.78
C ARG A 129 -8.43 -21.83 -5.92
N ASN A 130 -7.28 -21.90 -5.25
CA ASN A 130 -6.71 -20.79 -4.50
C ASN A 130 -5.63 -20.12 -5.38
N PRO A 131 -5.85 -18.88 -5.85
CA PRO A 131 -4.90 -18.19 -6.72
C PRO A 131 -3.47 -18.15 -6.15
N ASP A 132 -3.36 -17.89 -4.84
CA ASP A 132 -2.09 -17.78 -4.10
C ASP A 132 -1.31 -19.10 -3.98
N LEU A 133 -1.95 -20.24 -4.27
CA LEU A 133 -1.35 -21.58 -4.19
C LEU A 133 -1.23 -22.25 -5.56
N ARG A 134 -1.61 -21.55 -6.63
CA ARG A 134 -1.48 -22.09 -7.98
C ARG A 134 -0.01 -22.06 -8.40
N PRO A 135 0.52 -23.13 -9.02
CA PRO A 135 1.79 -23.04 -9.72
C PRO A 135 1.71 -21.98 -10.83
N PRO A 136 2.79 -21.25 -11.12
CA PRO A 136 2.79 -20.26 -12.19
C PRO A 136 2.52 -20.92 -13.55
N SER A 137 1.92 -20.19 -14.48
CA SER A 137 1.67 -20.72 -15.83
C SER A 137 2.91 -20.67 -16.72
N THR A 138 3.89 -19.85 -16.34
CA THR A 138 5.21 -19.73 -16.94
C THR A 138 6.24 -20.65 -16.29
N ASP A 139 7.48 -20.57 -16.77
CA ASP A 139 8.64 -21.15 -16.11
C ASP A 139 8.72 -20.71 -14.63
N LEU A 140 9.00 -21.69 -13.75
CA LEU A 140 8.96 -21.50 -12.30
C LEU A 140 10.04 -20.54 -11.81
N ASP A 141 11.25 -20.62 -12.37
CA ASP A 141 12.36 -19.78 -11.95
C ASP A 141 12.11 -18.31 -12.33
N THR A 142 11.57 -18.10 -13.53
CA THR A 142 11.11 -16.78 -13.98
C THR A 142 10.03 -16.23 -13.06
N ALA A 143 9.02 -17.04 -12.72
CA ALA A 143 7.94 -16.60 -11.84
C ALA A 143 8.43 -16.29 -10.42
N LYS A 144 9.32 -17.11 -9.87
CA LYS A 144 9.97 -16.86 -8.57
C LYS A 144 10.74 -15.54 -8.57
N GLN A 145 11.46 -15.23 -9.65
CA GLN A 145 12.19 -13.96 -9.77
C GLN A 145 11.23 -12.77 -9.76
N CYS A 146 10.18 -12.79 -10.58
CA CYS A 146 9.19 -11.72 -10.59
C CYS A 146 8.51 -11.54 -9.23
N LEU A 147 8.16 -12.64 -8.56
CA LEU A 147 7.58 -12.59 -7.22
C LEU A 147 8.56 -12.04 -6.18
N ALA A 148 9.85 -12.38 -6.29
CA ALA A 148 10.89 -11.81 -5.44
C ALA A 148 11.02 -10.29 -5.61
N ASP A 149 10.93 -9.80 -6.85
CA ASP A 149 10.94 -8.36 -7.15
C ASP A 149 9.72 -7.65 -6.55
N VAL A 150 8.53 -8.26 -6.65
CA VAL A 150 7.31 -7.75 -6.01
C VAL A 150 7.46 -7.69 -4.49
N ILE A 151 7.99 -8.75 -3.87
CA ILE A 151 8.21 -8.81 -2.41
C ILE A 151 9.20 -7.73 -1.96
N ALA A 152 10.31 -7.57 -2.69
CA ALA A 152 11.33 -6.58 -2.38
C ALA A 152 10.76 -5.16 -2.45
N ASN A 153 10.12 -4.81 -3.57
CA ASN A 153 9.54 -3.48 -3.77
C ASN A 153 8.38 -3.20 -2.79
N ALA A 154 7.56 -4.20 -2.47
CA ALA A 154 6.51 -4.08 -1.47
C ALA A 154 7.08 -3.82 -0.07
N SER A 155 8.20 -4.45 0.28
CA SER A 155 8.90 -4.22 1.56
C SER A 155 9.45 -2.79 1.63
N SER A 156 10.10 -2.30 0.57
CA SER A 156 10.62 -0.93 0.52
C SER A 156 9.50 0.11 0.61
N CYS A 157 8.39 -0.09 -0.12
CA CYS A 157 7.20 0.75 0.01
C CYS A 157 6.63 0.72 1.43
N LEU A 158 6.58 -0.46 2.05
CA LEU A 158 6.01 -0.65 3.39
C LEU A 158 6.77 0.16 4.44
N GLU A 159 8.10 0.10 4.41
CA GLU A 159 8.97 0.85 5.33
C GLU A 159 8.80 2.36 5.17
N LEU A 160 8.75 2.86 3.93
CA LEU A 160 8.54 4.27 3.64
C LEU A 160 7.13 4.75 4.01
N ALA A 161 6.09 3.94 3.75
CA ALA A 161 4.73 4.24 4.18
C ALA A 161 4.61 4.33 5.71
N GLU A 162 5.25 3.40 6.44
CA GLU A 162 5.29 3.42 7.90
C GLU A 162 6.03 4.65 8.44
N TYR A 163 7.16 5.00 7.82
CA TYR A 163 7.91 6.21 8.14
C TYR A 163 7.08 7.48 7.96
N LEU A 164 6.45 7.64 6.79
CA LEU A 164 5.62 8.80 6.48
C LEU A 164 4.40 8.88 7.39
N ALA A 165 3.68 7.77 7.61
CA ALA A 165 2.54 7.72 8.53
C ALA A 165 2.93 8.20 9.94
N THR A 166 4.10 7.77 10.42
CA THR A 166 4.62 8.15 11.74
C THR A 166 4.95 9.64 11.81
N LYS A 167 5.67 10.19 10.83
CA LYS A 167 5.96 11.63 10.76
C LYS A 167 4.69 12.48 10.78
N PHE A 168 3.75 12.17 9.89
CA PHE A 168 2.48 12.88 9.80
C PHE A 168 1.68 12.81 11.10
N TYR A 169 1.66 11.64 11.76
CA TYR A 169 0.97 11.46 13.04
C TYR A 169 1.59 12.31 14.17
N HIS A 170 2.91 12.47 14.18
CA HIS A 170 3.61 13.31 15.15
C HIS A 170 3.57 14.81 14.82
N GLY A 171 2.99 15.17 13.67
CA GLY A 171 2.88 16.55 13.18
C GLY A 171 4.12 17.07 12.47
N ASP A 172 5.09 16.19 12.20
CA ASP A 172 6.28 16.52 11.43
C ASP A 172 5.93 16.61 9.95
N ARG A 173 6.43 17.65 9.29
CA ARG A 173 6.35 17.76 7.83
C ARG A 173 7.46 16.91 7.20
N PRO A 174 7.14 15.88 6.42
CA PRO A 174 8.19 15.21 5.65
C PRO A 174 8.76 16.16 4.60
N GLU A 175 10.05 16.01 4.36
CA GLU A 175 10.74 16.68 3.27
C GLU A 175 10.26 16.13 1.92
N GLN A 176 10.35 16.92 0.85
CA GLN A 176 9.83 16.52 -0.46
C GLN A 176 10.54 15.26 -0.99
N ASN A 177 11.86 15.17 -0.82
CA ASN A 177 12.67 13.99 -1.15
C ASN A 177 12.17 12.70 -0.46
N GLU A 178 11.59 12.77 0.75
CA GLU A 178 11.05 11.62 1.46
C GLU A 178 9.72 11.14 0.85
N VAL A 179 8.88 12.08 0.43
CA VAL A 179 7.64 11.79 -0.30
C VAL A 179 7.96 11.25 -1.70
N ASP A 180 8.94 11.85 -2.38
CA ASP A 180 9.40 11.42 -3.70
C ASP A 180 9.99 10.00 -3.65
N ALA A 181 10.76 9.68 -2.60
CA ALA A 181 11.28 8.33 -2.39
C ALA A 181 10.16 7.29 -2.32
N TYR A 182 9.07 7.58 -1.59
CA TYR A 182 7.90 6.71 -1.56
C TYR A 182 7.26 6.55 -2.95
N GLN A 183 7.10 7.65 -3.69
CA GLN A 183 6.49 7.61 -5.03
C GLN A 183 7.33 6.78 -6.02
N VAL A 184 8.66 6.92 -5.98
CA VAL A 184 9.58 6.13 -6.81
C VAL A 184 9.42 4.64 -6.53
N GLU A 185 9.41 4.24 -5.26
CA GLU A 185 9.22 2.83 -4.90
C GLU A 185 7.82 2.32 -5.29
N ARG A 186 6.79 3.16 -5.16
CA ARG A 186 5.42 2.81 -5.58
C ARG A 186 5.33 2.54 -7.08
N VAL A 187 6.04 3.32 -7.90
CA VAL A 187 6.13 3.10 -9.36
C VAL A 187 6.84 1.77 -9.65
N ARG A 188 7.98 1.50 -8.99
CA ARG A 188 8.70 0.22 -9.13
C ARG A 188 7.85 -0.97 -8.72
N LEU A 189 7.05 -0.83 -7.66
CA LEU A 189 6.11 -1.86 -7.24
C LEU A 189 5.01 -2.08 -8.29
N ALA A 190 4.46 -1.02 -8.86
CA ALA A 190 3.45 -1.12 -9.91
C ALA A 190 4.00 -1.83 -11.17
N GLU A 191 5.23 -1.52 -11.57
CA GLU A 191 5.92 -2.20 -12.66
C GLU A 191 6.16 -3.69 -12.35
N ALA A 192 6.63 -4.00 -11.14
CA ALA A 192 6.82 -5.39 -10.71
C ALA A 192 5.50 -6.18 -10.69
N LEU A 193 4.41 -5.56 -10.22
CA LEU A 193 3.08 -6.17 -10.24
C LEU A 193 2.55 -6.38 -11.65
N ALA A 194 2.79 -5.43 -12.57
CA ALA A 194 2.42 -5.58 -13.97
C ALA A 194 3.16 -6.76 -14.62
N ASN A 195 4.47 -6.87 -14.39
CA ASN A 195 5.27 -7.99 -14.88
C ASN A 195 4.83 -9.34 -14.28
N ALA A 196 4.36 -9.33 -13.03
CA ALA A 196 3.89 -10.54 -12.37
C ALA A 196 2.44 -10.93 -12.75
N ALA A 197 1.63 -10.00 -13.26
CA ALA A 197 0.26 -10.27 -13.69
C ALA A 197 0.19 -11.12 -14.98
N ASP A 198 1.29 -11.17 -15.73
CA ASP A 198 1.43 -11.97 -16.96
C ASP A 198 1.92 -13.41 -16.69
N LEU A 199 2.07 -13.83 -15.43
CA LEU A 199 2.52 -15.17 -14.99
C LEU A 199 1.37 -16.12 -14.65
#